data_AF-A0A139MVI2-F1
#
_entry.id   AF-A0A139MVI2-F1
#
_cell.length_a   1.000
_cell.length_b   1.000
_cell.length_c   1.000
_cell.angle_alpha   90.00
_cell.angle_beta   90.00
_cell.angle_gamma   90.00
#
_symmetry.space_group_name_H-M   'P 1'
#
loop_
_entity.id
_entity.type
_entity.pdbx_description
1 polymer ?
#
loop_
_entity_poly.entity_id
_entity_poly.type
_entity_poly.pdbx_seq_one_letter_code
_entity_poly.pdbx_strand_id
1 'polypeptide(L)'
;MSPQLKAGIESNVANKIVFGLNLDEARDMAKYTLEINKEDFYSLPPFWAYIRTEISPNTYRWLIGKTYPPKPKIRDSRTPYLNSLTKYGQDSSTLEAEFESYAFVKPVSKDNNPPQQLTDFGRKKRSNRSSNRVDEENPSAPDK
;
A
#
# COMPACT_ATOMS: atom_id res chain seq x y z
N MET A 1 22.60 24.91 -3.11
CA MET A 1 21.40 25.22 -3.92
C MET A 1 21.01 26.67 -3.63
N SER A 2 20.50 27.43 -4.60
CA SER A 2 20.03 28.80 -4.29
C SER A 2 18.78 28.73 -3.37
N PRO A 3 18.63 29.66 -2.41
CA PRO A 3 17.48 29.65 -1.49
C PRO A 3 16.13 29.72 -2.22
N GLN A 4 16.08 30.45 -3.34
CA GLN A 4 14.88 30.61 -4.16
C GLN A 4 14.44 29.30 -4.80
N LEU A 5 15.37 28.51 -5.32
CA LEU A 5 15.05 27.22 -5.93
C LEU A 5 14.56 26.22 -4.86
N LYS A 6 15.20 26.22 -3.69
CA LYS A 6 14.77 25.39 -2.55
C LYS A 6 13.34 25.73 -2.14
N ALA A 7 13.03 27.01 -1.95
CA ALA A 7 11.68 27.47 -1.59
C ALA A 7 10.64 27.11 -2.66
N GLY A 8 10.97 27.26 -3.95
CA GLY A 8 10.07 26.90 -5.05
C GLY A 8 9.80 25.40 -5.15
N ILE A 9 10.76 24.55 -4.77
CA ILE A 9 10.52 23.10 -4.65
C ILE A 9 9.63 22.84 -3.44
N GLU A 10 9.98 23.40 -2.27
CA GLU A 10 9.26 23.16 -1.01
C GLU A 10 7.79 23.57 -1.06
N SER A 11 7.44 24.64 -1.79
CA SER A 11 6.06 25.10 -1.93
C SER A 11 5.18 24.18 -2.79
N ASN A 12 5.78 23.47 -3.74
CA ASN A 12 5.06 22.65 -4.72
C ASN A 12 4.93 21.18 -4.31
N VAL A 13 5.62 20.75 -3.25
CA VAL A 13 5.60 19.36 -2.79
C VAL A 13 4.37 19.10 -1.92
N ALA A 14 3.46 18.24 -2.41
CA ALA A 14 2.30 17.79 -1.64
C ALA A 14 2.69 16.86 -0.47
N ASN A 15 3.51 15.83 -0.75
CA ASN A 15 3.89 14.82 0.25
C ASN A 15 5.36 15.00 0.65
N LYS A 16 5.65 15.01 1.96
CA LYS A 16 7.01 15.15 2.49
C LYS A 16 7.34 13.97 3.40
N ILE A 17 8.51 13.36 3.20
CA ILE A 17 9.04 12.29 4.06
C ILE A 17 10.30 12.82 4.74
N VAL A 18 10.36 12.72 6.06
CA VAL A 18 11.43 13.24 6.90
C VAL A 18 12.01 12.10 7.72
N PHE A 19 13.31 11.86 7.58
CA PHE A 19 14.07 10.92 8.40
C PHE A 19 14.71 11.67 9.58
N GLY A 20 15.50 10.97 10.41
CA GLY A 20 16.26 11.64 11.47
C GLY A 20 17.12 12.78 10.91
N LEU A 21 16.90 13.99 11.40
CA LEU A 21 17.57 15.21 10.94
C LEU A 21 18.58 15.72 11.97
N ASN A 22 19.51 16.56 11.51
CA ASN A 22 20.36 17.34 12.40
C ASN A 22 19.56 18.43 13.11
N LEU A 23 20.06 18.97 14.24
CA LEU A 23 19.34 19.97 15.05
C LEU A 23 18.92 21.22 14.25
N ASP A 24 19.78 21.71 13.36
CA ASP A 24 19.48 22.92 12.58
C ASP A 24 18.43 22.65 11.49
N GLU A 25 18.52 21.51 10.82
CA GLU A 25 17.52 21.09 9.82
C GLU A 25 16.17 20.77 10.47
N ALA A 26 16.18 20.17 11.67
CA ALA A 26 14.99 19.90 12.46
C ALA A 26 14.28 21.20 12.89
N ARG A 27 15.05 22.25 13.26
CA ARG A 27 14.49 23.58 13.56
C ARG A 27 13.84 24.21 12.35
N ASP A 28 14.47 24.11 11.18
CA ASP A 28 13.89 24.61 9.94
C ASP A 28 12.62 23.86 9.56
N MET A 29 12.60 22.52 9.74
CA MET A 29 11.39 21.75 9.47
C MET A 29 10.25 22.04 10.45
N ALA A 30 10.56 22.21 11.73
CA ALA A 30 9.55 22.52 12.75
C ALA A 30 8.83 23.87 12.48
N LYS A 31 9.43 24.81 11.75
CA LYS A 31 8.77 26.06 11.36
C LYS A 31 7.57 25.84 10.43
N TYR A 32 7.55 24.75 9.67
CA TYR A 32 6.48 24.45 8.72
C TYR A 32 5.32 23.67 9.34
N THR A 33 5.44 23.26 10.60
CA THR A 33 4.53 22.30 11.23
C THR A 33 4.12 22.76 12.61
N LEU A 34 2.82 22.78 12.88
CA LEU A 34 2.33 23.08 14.24
C LEU A 34 2.27 21.83 15.13
N GLU A 35 2.16 20.65 14.54
CA GLU A 35 1.90 19.39 15.24
C GLU A 35 3.16 18.72 15.81
N ILE A 36 4.33 18.99 15.23
CA ILE A 36 5.59 18.29 15.52
C ILE A 36 6.66 19.28 15.96
N ASN A 37 7.38 18.93 17.02
CA ASN A 37 8.47 19.73 17.55
C ASN A 37 9.82 19.39 16.92
N LYS A 38 10.77 20.31 17.06
CA LYS A 38 12.18 20.09 16.64
C LYS A 38 12.81 18.86 17.30
N GLU A 39 12.41 18.56 18.53
CA GLU A 39 12.96 17.43 19.31
C GLU A 39 12.55 16.10 18.69
N ASP A 40 11.31 16.01 18.19
CA ASP A 40 10.78 14.79 17.56
C ASP A 40 11.56 14.40 16.30
N PHE A 41 11.95 15.39 15.49
CA PHE A 41 12.75 15.15 14.28
C PHE A 41 14.20 14.76 14.59
N TYR A 42 14.75 15.29 15.69
CA TYR A 42 16.12 15.01 16.12
C TYR A 42 16.24 13.65 16.82
N SER A 43 15.27 13.30 17.67
CA SER A 43 15.26 12.05 18.44
C SER A 43 14.74 10.85 17.65
N LEU A 44 14.62 10.96 16.33
CA LEU A 44 14.05 9.91 15.50
C LEU A 44 14.96 8.67 15.49
N PRO A 45 14.48 7.49 15.93
CA PRO A 45 15.30 6.29 15.88
C PRO A 45 15.60 5.85 14.44
N PRO A 46 16.67 5.07 14.21
CA PRO A 46 16.93 4.47 12.91
C PRO A 46 15.72 3.67 12.39
N PHE A 47 15.46 3.77 11.09
CA PHE A 47 14.34 3.13 10.39
C PHE A 47 12.95 3.70 10.68
N TRP A 48 12.84 4.80 11.42
CA TRP A 48 11.60 5.56 11.56
C TRP A 48 11.58 6.74 10.58
N ALA A 49 10.38 7.19 10.21
CA ALA A 49 10.19 8.36 9.35
C ALA A 49 8.89 9.08 9.72
N TYR A 50 8.92 10.41 9.68
CA TYR A 50 7.72 11.23 9.67
C TYR A 50 7.28 11.47 8.23
N ILE A 51 5.99 11.32 7.98
CA ILE A 51 5.40 11.45 6.65
C ILE A 51 4.27 12.45 6.74
N ARG A 52 4.40 13.56 6.02
CA ARG A 52 3.29 14.45 5.72
C ARG A 52 2.64 13.97 4.44
N THR A 53 1.38 13.58 4.54
CA THR A 53 0.61 13.16 3.37
C THR A 53 -0.79 13.74 3.38
N GLU A 54 -1.36 13.88 2.19
CA GLU A 54 -2.75 14.27 1.98
C GLU A 54 -3.67 13.09 2.31
N ILE A 55 -4.52 13.25 3.33
CA ILE A 55 -5.52 12.23 3.71
C ILE A 55 -6.83 12.45 2.97
N SER A 56 -7.18 13.70 2.72
CA SER A 56 -8.36 14.15 1.99
C SER A 56 -8.01 15.43 1.22
N PRO A 57 -8.78 15.85 0.20
CA PRO A 57 -8.42 17.00 -0.64
C PRO A 57 -8.06 18.24 0.20
N ASN A 58 -6.84 18.76 -0.01
CA ASN A 58 -6.23 19.89 0.71
C ASN A 58 -6.05 19.70 2.23
N THR A 59 -6.23 18.50 2.76
CA THR A 59 -6.03 18.19 4.18
C THR A 59 -4.81 17.31 4.36
N TYR A 60 -3.77 17.90 4.94
CA TYR A 60 -2.51 17.24 5.22
C TYR A 60 -2.41 16.89 6.69
N ARG A 61 -1.86 15.71 6.97
CA ARG A 61 -1.56 15.30 8.35
C ARG A 61 -0.20 14.64 8.41
N TRP A 62 0.42 14.75 9.57
CA TRP A 62 1.63 14.00 9.87
C TRP A 62 1.33 12.61 10.41
N LEU A 63 2.09 11.65 9.90
CA LEU A 63 2.06 10.25 10.27
C LEU A 63 3.47 9.81 10.64
N ILE A 64 3.58 8.84 11.54
CA ILE A 64 4.85 8.20 11.86
C ILE A 64 4.86 6.79 11.28
N GLY A 65 5.88 6.52 10.46
CA GLY A 65 6.12 5.23 9.84
C GLY A 65 7.33 4.55 10.47
N LYS A 66 7.20 3.26 10.76
CA LYS A 66 8.33 2.39 11.13
C LYS A 66 8.61 1.45 9.97
N THR A 67 9.82 1.52 9.44
CA THR A 67 10.32 0.59 8.43
C THR A 67 11.09 -0.55 9.08
N TYR A 68 11.13 -1.70 8.41
CA TYR A 68 11.97 -2.81 8.84
C TYR A 68 13.41 -2.57 8.36
N PRO A 69 14.42 -2.92 9.18
CA PRO A 69 15.79 -2.89 8.71
C PRO A 69 15.94 -3.79 7.47
N PRO A 70 16.83 -3.42 6.53
CA PRO A 70 17.09 -4.24 5.36
C PRO A 70 17.53 -5.63 5.82
N LYS A 71 16.93 -6.68 5.24
CA LYS A 71 17.36 -8.06 5.49
C LYS A 71 18.82 -8.22 5.07
N PRO A 72 19.61 -9.02 5.79
CA PRO A 72 21.00 -9.27 5.41
C PRO A 72 21.05 -9.81 3.98
N LYS A 73 22.08 -9.41 3.22
CA LYS A 73 22.26 -9.85 1.85
C LYS A 73 22.47 -11.36 1.83
N ILE A 74 21.50 -12.08 1.27
CA ILE A 74 21.61 -13.51 1.05
C ILE A 74 22.42 -13.71 -0.24
N ARG A 75 23.61 -14.30 -0.12
CA ARG A 75 24.46 -14.64 -1.28
C ARG A 75 24.12 -16.00 -1.88
N ASP A 76 23.70 -16.94 -1.04
CA ASP A 76 23.36 -18.30 -1.46
C ASP A 76 21.91 -18.40 -1.93
N SER A 77 21.72 -18.96 -3.13
CA SER A 77 20.40 -19.09 -3.75
C SER A 77 19.50 -20.13 -3.09
N ARG A 78 20.06 -21.08 -2.32
CA ARG A 78 19.28 -22.11 -1.62
C ARG A 78 18.69 -21.63 -0.30
N THR A 79 19.34 -20.67 0.35
CA THR A 79 18.90 -20.07 1.61
C THR A 79 17.41 -19.65 1.65
N PRO A 80 16.81 -18.96 0.65
CA PRO A 80 15.40 -18.63 0.68
C PRO A 80 14.49 -19.86 0.61
N TYR A 81 14.87 -20.88 -0.16
CA TYR A 81 14.12 -22.13 -0.25
C TYR A 81 14.14 -22.87 1.09
N LEU A 82 15.32 -23.00 1.72
CA LEU A 82 15.42 -23.63 3.04
C LEU A 82 14.66 -22.87 4.11
N ASN A 83 14.74 -21.53 4.13
CA ASN A 83 13.96 -20.72 5.07
C ASN A 83 12.44 -20.92 4.88
N SER A 84 11.99 -21.04 3.63
CA SER A 84 10.59 -21.35 3.33
C SER A 84 10.21 -22.75 3.78
N LEU A 85 11.08 -23.74 3.52
CA LEU A 85 10.87 -25.13 3.93
C LEU A 85 10.83 -25.27 5.45
N THR A 86 11.71 -24.59 6.19
CA THR A 86 11.69 -24.63 7.66
C THR A 86 10.46 -23.92 8.23
N LYS A 87 10.01 -22.82 7.60
CA LYS A 87 8.90 -22.02 8.13
C LYS A 87 7.52 -22.53 7.73
N TYR A 88 7.39 -23.07 6.54
CA TYR A 88 6.10 -23.48 5.93
C TYR A 88 6.11 -24.92 5.42
N GLY A 89 7.26 -25.58 5.36
CA GLY A 89 7.33 -26.97 4.96
C GLY A 89 6.68 -27.86 6.01
N GLN A 90 5.87 -28.80 5.53
CA GLN A 90 5.27 -29.86 6.32
C GLN A 90 5.73 -31.19 5.73
N ASP A 91 5.70 -32.23 6.54
CA ASP A 91 6.05 -33.56 6.07
C ASP A 91 4.97 -34.07 5.10
N SER A 92 5.40 -34.68 3.99
CA SER A 92 4.47 -35.11 2.94
C SER A 92 3.50 -36.17 3.47
N SER A 93 3.95 -37.02 4.38
CA SER A 93 3.10 -38.05 5.02
C SER A 93 1.93 -37.45 5.80
N THR A 94 2.21 -36.38 6.55
CA THR A 94 1.18 -35.68 7.34
C THR A 94 0.21 -34.92 6.45
N LEU A 95 0.71 -34.29 5.39
CA LEU A 95 -0.10 -33.59 4.39
C LEU A 95 -1.04 -34.54 3.64
N GLU A 96 -0.54 -35.71 3.24
CA GLU A 96 -1.34 -36.72 2.54
C GLU A 96 -2.44 -37.28 3.46
N ALA A 97 -2.13 -37.60 4.71
CA ALA A 97 -3.12 -38.07 5.67
C ALA A 97 -4.20 -37.01 5.98
N GLU A 98 -3.78 -35.75 6.14
CA GLU A 98 -4.72 -34.63 6.31
C GLU A 98 -5.59 -34.45 5.06
N PHE A 99 -5.00 -34.52 3.86
CA PHE A 99 -5.74 -34.43 2.61
C PHE A 99 -6.74 -35.58 2.42
N GLU A 100 -6.36 -36.82 2.75
CA GLU A 100 -7.27 -37.97 2.74
C GLU A 100 -8.46 -37.74 3.67
N SER A 101 -8.24 -37.19 4.86
CA SER A 101 -9.33 -36.89 5.79
C SER A 101 -10.36 -35.93 5.19
N TYR A 102 -9.92 -34.92 4.42
CA TYR A 102 -10.81 -33.98 3.73
C TYR A 102 -11.43 -34.58 2.46
N ALA A 103 -10.67 -35.34 1.68
CA ALA A 103 -11.13 -35.96 0.45
C ALA A 103 -12.18 -37.07 0.70
N PHE A 104 -12.09 -37.75 1.84
CA PHE A 104 -13.02 -38.80 2.26
C PHE A 104 -14.09 -38.32 3.26
N VAL A 105 -14.24 -37.00 3.50
CA VAL A 105 -15.48 -36.48 4.09
C VAL A 105 -16.62 -36.85 3.16
N LYS A 106 -17.34 -37.89 3.57
CA LYS A 106 -18.59 -38.43 3.01
C LYS A 106 -19.45 -37.30 2.43
N PRO A 107 -20.05 -37.45 1.23
CA PRO A 107 -20.92 -36.43 0.68
C PRO A 107 -21.97 -36.07 1.73
N VAL A 108 -22.00 -34.79 2.10
CA VAL A 108 -23.07 -34.22 2.91
C VAL A 108 -24.37 -34.76 2.34
N SER A 109 -25.12 -35.49 3.17
CA SER A 109 -26.46 -35.94 2.88
C SER A 109 -27.21 -34.82 2.17
N LYS A 110 -27.86 -35.13 1.05
CA LYS A 110 -28.68 -34.22 0.26
C LYS A 110 -29.67 -33.48 1.16
N ASP A 111 -29.25 -32.35 1.73
CA ASP A 111 -30.12 -31.35 2.27
C ASP A 111 -30.26 -30.25 1.22
N ASN A 112 -31.49 -30.13 0.76
CA ASN A 112 -32.00 -29.39 -0.38
C ASN A 112 -31.56 -27.91 -0.43
N ASN A 113 -30.36 -27.64 -0.94
CA ASN A 113 -29.98 -26.31 -1.41
C ASN A 113 -29.40 -26.41 -2.83
N PRO A 114 -29.88 -25.60 -3.79
CA PRO A 114 -29.37 -25.66 -5.16
C PRO A 114 -27.87 -25.30 -5.18
N PRO A 115 -27.08 -25.92 -6.06
CA PRO A 115 -25.65 -25.68 -6.13
C PRO A 115 -25.39 -24.20 -6.45
N GLN A 116 -24.73 -23.49 -5.53
CA GLN A 116 -24.23 -22.15 -5.81
C GLN A 116 -23.18 -22.28 -6.92
N GLN A 117 -23.55 -21.89 -8.15
CA GLN A 117 -22.59 -21.75 -9.23
C GLN A 117 -21.58 -20.67 -8.86
N LEU A 118 -20.38 -21.08 -8.43
CA LEU A 118 -19.23 -20.20 -8.30
C LEU A 118 -18.77 -19.78 -9.71
N THR A 119 -19.42 -18.78 -10.29
CA THR A 119 -19.09 -18.27 -11.64
C THR A 119 -17.92 -17.28 -11.65
N ASP A 120 -17.30 -17.02 -10.49
CA ASP A 120 -16.39 -15.89 -10.30
C ASP A 120 -14.94 -16.24 -9.91
N PHE A 121 -14.50 -17.47 -10.16
CA PHE A 121 -13.08 -17.82 -10.01
C PHE A 121 -12.34 -17.67 -11.34
N GLY A 122 -11.48 -16.65 -11.43
CA GLY A 122 -10.60 -16.43 -12.58
C GLY A 122 -10.33 -14.94 -12.86
N ARG A 123 -9.40 -14.67 -13.78
CA ARG A 123 -9.09 -13.31 -14.24
C ARG A 123 -10.26 -12.75 -15.05
N LYS A 124 -11.10 -11.91 -14.43
CA LYS A 124 -12.14 -11.16 -15.16
C LYS A 124 -11.51 -10.22 -16.18
N LYS A 125 -11.83 -10.42 -17.46
CA LYS A 125 -11.54 -9.45 -18.51
C LYS A 125 -12.35 -8.18 -18.22
N ARG A 126 -11.67 -7.06 -17.99
CA ARG A 126 -12.34 -5.77 -17.83
C ARG A 126 -13.11 -5.49 -19.12
N SER A 127 -14.44 -5.38 -19.03
CA SER A 127 -15.24 -4.91 -20.16
C SER A 127 -14.83 -3.47 -20.45
N ASN A 128 -14.64 -3.16 -21.73
CA ASN A 128 -14.33 -1.80 -22.15
C ASN A 128 -15.48 -0.90 -21.70
N ARG A 129 -15.19 -0.02 -20.74
CA ARG A 129 -16.04 1.13 -20.39
C ARG A 129 -16.05 2.04 -21.61
N SER A 130 -17.00 1.81 -22.53
CA SER A 130 -17.29 2.75 -23.60
C SER A 130 -17.68 4.06 -22.93
N SER A 131 -16.89 5.10 -23.20
CA SER A 131 -17.21 6.46 -22.82
C SER A 131 -18.45 6.89 -23.58
N ASN A 132 -19.62 6.81 -22.94
CA ASN A 132 -20.75 7.63 -23.35
C ASN A 132 -20.45 9.07 -22.88
N ARG A 133 -19.66 9.79 -23.68
CA ARG A 133 -19.85 11.23 -23.82
C ARG A 133 -20.85 11.37 -24.96
N VAL A 134 -22.11 11.45 -24.60
CA VAL A 134 -23.16 11.91 -25.50
C VAL A 134 -23.08 13.42 -25.47
N ASP A 135 -22.91 13.99 -26.65
CA ASP A 135 -22.82 15.41 -26.95
C ASP A 135 -24.10 16.14 -26.49
N GLU A 136 -23.98 17.08 -25.56
CA GLU A 136 -24.95 18.16 -25.39
C GLU A 136 -24.38 19.43 -26.03
N GLU A 137 -24.54 19.55 -27.35
CA GLU A 137 -24.56 20.85 -28.02
C GLU A 137 -25.95 21.02 -28.62
N ASN A 138 -26.77 21.85 -27.97
CA ASN A 138 -28.03 22.37 -28.49
C ASN A 138 -27.72 23.44 -29.57
N PRO A 139 -28.17 23.30 -30.83
CA PRO A 139 -28.34 24.45 -31.70
C PRO A 139 -29.77 24.99 -31.51
N SER A 140 -29.88 26.12 -30.82
CA SER A 140 -31.07 26.95 -30.80
C SER A 140 -31.45 27.40 -32.21
N ALA A 141 -32.73 27.23 -32.54
CA ALA A 141 -33.38 27.49 -33.83
C ALA A 141 -33.30 28.96 -34.31
N PRO A 142 -33.51 29.22 -35.61
CA PRO A 142 -33.53 30.57 -36.16
C PRO A 142 -34.92 31.21 -36.04
N ASP A 143 -34.99 32.42 -35.49
CA ASP A 143 -36.19 33.26 -35.55
C ASP A 143 -36.24 34.07 -36.86
N LYS A 144 -37.47 34.20 -37.36
CA LYS A 144 -37.90 35.03 -38.50
C LYS A 144 -37.86 36.52 -38.19
#